data_AF-A0A9R1CWD8-F1
#
_entry.id   AF-A0A9R1CWD8-F1
#
_cell.length_a   1.000
_cell.length_b   1.000
_cell.length_c   1.000
_cell.angle_alpha   90.00
_cell.angle_beta   90.00
_cell.angle_gamma   90.00
#
_symmetry.space_group_name_H-M   'P 1'
#
loop_
_entity.id
_entity.type
_entity.pdbx_description
1 polymer ?
#
loop_
_entity_poly.entity_id
_entity_poly.type
_entity_poly.pdbx_seq_one_letter_code
_entity_poly.pdbx_strand_id
1 'polypeptide(L)' 'MDYYIIPADLARQLGLTDFRTGDEQHGYVVNTSDLEVFGIEEAKQLGARYVSAWEAQKTIKEITNK' A
#
# COMPACT_ATOMS: atom_id res chain seq x y z
N MET A 1 13.36 -5.30 1.65
CA MET A 1 12.45 -4.14 1.70
C MET A 1 11.07 -4.72 1.91
N ASP A 2 10.41 -4.28 2.97
CA ASP A 2 9.10 -4.80 3.36
C ASP A 2 8.01 -4.03 2.62
N TYR A 3 6.97 -4.75 2.19
CA TYR A 3 5.86 -4.18 1.44
C TYR A 3 4.57 -4.32 2.22
N TYR A 4 3.69 -3.36 2.01
CA TYR A 4 2.37 -3.34 2.61
C TYR A 4 1.34 -3.01 1.53
N ILE A 5 0.14 -3.54 1.73
CA ILE A 5 -1.05 -3.05 1.06
C ILE A 5 -1.84 -2.25 2.08
N ILE A 6 -2.13 -0.99 1.75
CA ILE A 6 -2.96 -0.11 2.57
C ILE A 6 -4.32 0.14 1.92
N PRO A 7 -5.39 0.36 2.70
CA PRO A 7 -6.68 0.77 2.17
C PRO A 7 -6.58 2.10 1.40
N ALA A 8 -7.45 2.30 0.41
CA ALA A 8 -7.48 3.53 -0.39
C ALA A 8 -7.71 4.79 0.45
N ASP A 9 -8.52 4.70 1.51
CA ASP A 9 -8.75 5.81 2.44
C ASP A 9 -7.46 6.23 3.14
N LEU A 10 -6.66 5.26 3.61
CA LEU A 10 -5.37 5.53 4.23
C LEU A 10 -4.38 6.08 3.20
N ALA A 11 -4.35 5.54 1.98
CA ALA A 11 -3.51 6.07 0.91
C ALA A 11 -3.84 7.54 0.57
N ARG A 12 -5.13 7.91 0.57
CA ARG A 12 -5.57 9.31 0.35
C ARG A 12 -5.17 10.21 1.52
N GLN A 13 -5.31 9.75 2.77
CA GLN A 13 -4.87 10.49 3.96
C GLN A 13 -3.36 10.76 3.95
N LEU A 14 -2.56 9.79 3.46
CA LEU A 14 -1.12 9.90 3.36
C LEU A 14 -0.62 10.58 2.07
N GLY A 15 -1.53 10.96 1.15
CA GLY A 15 -1.16 11.58 -0.13
C GLY A 15 -0.37 10.66 -1.06
N LEU A 16 -0.54 9.35 -0.94
CA LEU A 16 0.23 8.34 -1.69
C LEU A 16 -0.43 7.96 -3.03
N THR A 17 -1.69 8.35 -3.26
CA THR A 17 -2.47 7.92 -4.43
C THR A 17 -1.89 8.37 -5.76
N ASP A 18 -1.12 9.45 -5.78
CA ASP A 18 -0.53 10.01 -7.01
C ASP A 18 0.80 9.34 -7.39
N PHE A 19 1.44 8.64 -6.45
CA PHE A 19 2.79 8.11 -6.60
C PHE A 19 2.86 6.58 -6.50
N ARG A 20 1.88 5.96 -5.85
CA ARG A 20 1.85 4.52 -5.60
C ARG A 20 0.77 3.86 -6.43
N THR A 21 1.09 2.66 -6.93
CA THR A 21 0.12 1.85 -7.67
C THR A 21 -0.91 1.28 -6.72
N GLY A 22 -2.18 1.54 -7.01
CA GLY A 22 -3.31 1.08 -6.23
C GLY A 22 -4.64 1.40 -6.89
N ASP A 23 -5.70 0.79 -6.39
CA ASP A 23 -7.08 1.18 -6.68
C ASP A 23 -7.95 0.96 -5.42
N GLU A 24 -9.24 1.33 -5.50
CA GLU A 24 -10.16 1.16 -4.35
C GLU A 24 -10.47 -0.31 -4.03
N GLN A 25 -10.28 -1.21 -4.99
CA GLN A 25 -10.63 -2.62 -4.87
C GLN A 25 -9.50 -3.45 -4.23
N HIS A 26 -8.26 -3.17 -4.58
CA HIS A 26 -7.07 -3.92 -4.18
C HIS A 26 -6.26 -3.21 -3.10
N GLY A 27 -6.48 -1.90 -2.91
CA GLY A 27 -5.65 -1.05 -2.07
C GLY A 27 -4.40 -0.56 -2.78
N TYR A 28 -3.52 0.13 -2.05
CA TYR A 28 -2.29 0.72 -2.57
C TYR A 28 -1.07 -0.03 -2.05
N VAL A 29 -0.16 -0.37 -2.96
CA VAL A 29 1.10 -1.04 -2.63
C VAL A 29 2.14 0.01 -2.22
N VAL A 30 2.62 -0.11 -0.99
CA VAL A 30 3.58 0.80 -0.37
C VAL A 30 4.75 0.02 0.24
N ASN A 31 5.83 0.71 0.58
CA ASN A 31 6.96 0.17 1.31
C ASN A 31 7.10 0.84 2.69
N THR A 32 8.03 0.36 3.50
CA THR A 32 8.28 0.89 4.85
C THR A 32 8.60 2.39 4.88
N SER A 33 9.27 2.92 3.85
CA SER A 33 9.62 4.35 3.78
C SER A 33 8.39 5.24 3.58
N ASP A 34 7.34 4.76 2.90
CA ASP A 34 6.09 5.51 2.77
C ASP A 34 5.35 5.67 4.10
N LEU A 35 5.62 4.76 5.06
CA LEU A 35 4.97 4.72 6.36
C LEU A 35 5.85 5.25 7.49
N GLU A 36 7.08 5.69 7.21
CA GLU A 36 8.06 6.05 8.25
C GLU A 36 7.58 7.23 9.11
N VAL A 37 6.97 8.24 8.48
CA VAL A 37 6.42 9.42 9.17
C VAL A 37 5.12 9.09 9.91
N PHE A 38 4.32 8.16 9.37
CA PHE A 38 3.02 7.81 9.94
C PHE A 38 3.14 6.78 11.08
N GLY A 39 4.12 5.89 11.00
CA GLY A 39 4.29 4.75 11.89
C GLY A 39 3.69 3.47 11.30
N ILE A 40 4.47 2.38 11.36
CA ILE A 40 4.04 1.06 10.84
C ILE A 40 2.91 0.47 11.71
N GLU A 41 2.97 0.66 13.03
CA GLU A 41 1.97 0.09 13.94
C GLU A 41 0.63 0.82 13.80
N GLU A 42 0.65 2.14 13.67
CA GLU A 42 -0.50 2.96 13.33
C GLU A 42 -1.08 2.55 11.97
N ALA A 43 -0.23 2.33 10.96
CA ALA A 43 -0.67 1.88 9.65
C ALA A 43 -1.40 0.52 9.74
N LYS A 44 -0.86 -0.44 10.51
CA LYS A 44 -1.48 -1.75 10.73
C LYS A 44 -2.83 -1.63 11.41
N GLN A 45 -2.96 -0.76 12.42
CA GLN A 45 -4.24 -0.50 13.10
C GLN A 45 -5.30 0.05 12.13
N LEU A 46 -4.87 0.81 11.11
CA LEU A 46 -5.73 1.33 10.06
C LEU A 46 -5.87 0.38 8.84
N GLY A 47 -5.45 -0.87 8.97
CA GLY A 47 -5.67 -1.91 7.96
C GLY A 47 -4.52 -2.15 6.99
N ALA A 48 -3.33 -1.59 7.24
CA ALA A 48 -2.13 -1.97 6.49
C ALA A 48 -1.80 -3.44 6.70
N ARG A 49 -1.67 -4.19 5.59
CA ARG A 49 -1.31 -5.61 5.61
C ARG A 49 0.06 -5.81 5.01
N TYR A 50 0.95 -6.46 5.77
CA TYR A 50 2.25 -6.88 5.26
C TYR A 50 2.07 -7.89 4.13
N VAL A 51 2.87 -7.73 3.07
CA VAL A 51 2.92 -8.64 1.93
C VAL A 51 4.35 -8.90 1.51
N SER A 52 4.59 -10.09 0.96
CA SER A 52 5.87 -10.39 0.32
C SER A 52 6.08 -9.53 -0.93
N ALA A 53 7.33 -9.39 -1.36
CA ALA A 53 7.65 -8.72 -2.62
C ALA A 53 6.96 -9.37 -3.84
N TRP A 54 6.79 -10.69 -3.80
CA TRP A 54 6.08 -11.42 -4.86
C TRP A 54 4.60 -11.08 -4.91
N GLU A 55 3.92 -11.03 -3.76
CA GLU A 55 2.51 -10.61 -3.67
C GLU A 55 2.34 -9.16 -4.11
N ALA A 56 3.21 -8.25 -3.66
CA ALA A 56 3.19 -6.85 -4.07
C ALA A 56 3.28 -6.70 -5.60
N GLN A 57 4.22 -7.41 -6.24
CA GLN A 57 4.34 -7.42 -7.70
C GLN A 57 3.12 -8.01 -8.40
N LYS A 58 2.52 -9.06 -7.82
CA LYS A 58 1.30 -9.66 -8.37
C LYS A 58 0.14 -8.67 -8.35
N THR A 59 -0.08 -7.99 -7.22
CA THR A 59 -1.14 -6.97 -7.08
C THR A 59 -0.92 -5.81 -8.05
N ILE A 60 0.32 -5.31 -8.19
CA ILE A 60 0.65 -4.26 -9.17
C ILE A 60 0.25 -4.70 -10.59
N LYS A 61 0.60 -5.93 -10.99
CA LYS A 61 0.24 -6.47 -12.32
C LYS A 61 -1.26 -6.60 -12.52
N GLU A 62 -2.00 -7.01 -11.50
CA GLU A 62 -3.47 -7.12 -11.55
C GLU A 62 -4.14 -5.75 -11.75
N ILE A 63 -3.57 -4.70 -11.14
CA ILE A 63 -4.07 -3.32 -11.28
C ILE A 63 -3.71 -2.73 -12.65
N THR A 64 -2.45 -2.88 -13.10
CA THR A 64 -1.97 -2.21 -14.32
C THR A 64 -2.40 -2.90 -15.62
N ASN A 65 -2.78 -4.17 -15.58
CA ASN A 65 -3.22 -4.92 -16.77
C ASN A 65 -4.76 -4.95 -16.92
N LYS A 66 -5.49 -4.14 -16.15
CA LYS A 66 -6.89 -3.79 -16.45
C LYS A 66 -6.94 -2.76 -17.59
#